data_AF-A0A1V8SI93-F1
#
_entry.id   AF-A0A1V8SI93-F1
#
_cell.length_a   1.000
_cell.length_b   1.000
_cell.length_c   1.000
_cell.angle_alpha   90.00
_cell.angle_beta   90.00
_cell.angle_gamma   90.00
#
_symmetry.space_group_name_H-M   'P 1'
#
loop_
_entity.id
_entity.type
_entity.pdbx_description
1 polymer ?
#
loop_
_entity_poly.entity_id
_entity_poly.type
_entity_poly.pdbx_seq_one_letter_code
_entity_poly.pdbx_strand_id
1 'polypeptide(L)'
;MLILLPFLALLTTSTAHPPSREHAKANDGLTFLGIPYARPPLGDLRFAPPVPLDQSRVNIEAKAILPSCLQYFTASPANAFNQDVLEYNLGGRNTTGHMNEDCLTLGVWTPTTSSHRSRATESHRKRLPVIIFIYGGGFSTGGQDVPYQKPTQWIQRTRDHIVLVPNFRSNIFGYPSAPGLAQQNLGTLNIRTVVEWAKANIAAFSGDPEHMILLGQSSGSMSIDWYTFGFYDDLIVTGVIEDSATGFTEGFTRAEGDTYNFTYVAESVGCAGYGEDSTGLLACMRKVDALVINDFVEKVQRAGQLVFYFVPVVDEKLQFANIPERALQGKQAKIA
;
A
#
# COMPACT_ATOMS: atom_id res chain seq x y z
N MET A 1 18.72 9.41 -24.18
CA MET A 1 17.68 8.74 -24.99
C MET A 1 17.96 7.25 -24.94
N LEU A 2 17.51 6.59 -23.87
CA LEU A 2 17.60 5.13 -23.71
C LEU A 2 16.18 4.59 -23.87
N ILE A 3 16.00 3.78 -24.91
CA ILE A 3 14.75 3.13 -25.24
C ILE A 3 14.60 1.94 -24.27
N LEU A 4 13.66 2.02 -23.32
CA LEU A 4 13.21 0.86 -22.55
C LEU A 4 12.37 -0.02 -23.47
N LEU A 5 12.91 -1.19 -23.84
CA LEU A 5 12.18 -2.26 -24.50
C LEU A 5 11.22 -2.93 -23.49
N PRO A 6 10.01 -3.34 -23.92
CA PRO A 6 9.07 -4.04 -23.06
C PRO A 6 9.58 -5.47 -22.83
N PHE A 7 9.86 -5.83 -21.59
CA PHE A 7 10.16 -7.21 -21.21
C PHE A 7 8.86 -7.99 -21.12
N LEU A 8 8.62 -8.82 -22.13
CA LEU A 8 7.56 -9.80 -22.16
C LEU A 8 7.87 -10.89 -21.12
N ALA A 9 7.06 -10.98 -20.06
CA ALA A 9 7.06 -12.16 -19.21
C ALA A 9 6.58 -13.35 -20.06
N LEU A 10 7.49 -14.26 -20.41
CA LEU A 10 7.12 -15.58 -20.87
C LEU A 10 6.57 -16.36 -19.68
N LEU A 11 5.25 -16.30 -19.48
CA LEU A 11 4.52 -17.44 -18.93
C LEU A 11 4.58 -18.55 -19.98
N THR A 12 5.65 -19.35 -19.96
CA THR A 12 5.71 -20.55 -20.79
C THR A 12 4.56 -21.46 -20.39
N THR A 13 3.58 -21.60 -21.27
CA THR A 13 2.64 -22.72 -21.28
C THR A 13 3.40 -23.99 -21.68
N SER A 14 4.30 -24.45 -20.81
CA SER A 14 4.75 -25.83 -20.88
C SER A 14 3.56 -26.70 -20.47
N THR A 15 3.24 -27.66 -21.32
CA THR A 15 2.28 -28.73 -21.10
C THR A 15 2.70 -29.59 -19.90
N ALA A 16 2.52 -29.08 -18.69
CA ALA A 16 2.36 -29.80 -17.42
C ALA A 16 2.24 -28.76 -16.29
N HIS A 17 1.03 -28.65 -15.75
CA HIS A 17 0.66 -27.99 -14.49
C HIS A 17 0.57 -26.44 -14.48
N PRO A 18 -0.66 -25.87 -14.53
CA PRO A 18 -0.88 -24.49 -14.07
C PRO A 18 -0.48 -24.34 -12.60
N PRO A 19 -0.21 -23.12 -12.10
CA PRO A 19 0.01 -22.88 -10.67
C PRO A 19 -1.08 -23.60 -9.87
N SER A 20 -0.65 -24.37 -8.87
CA SER A 20 -1.47 -25.35 -8.15
C SER A 20 -2.80 -24.73 -7.70
N ARG A 21 -3.89 -25.14 -8.35
CA ARG A 21 -5.26 -24.70 -8.08
C ARG A 21 -5.82 -25.35 -6.83
N GLU A 22 -5.38 -24.90 -5.66
CA GLU A 22 -6.14 -25.10 -4.42
C GLU A 22 -6.59 -23.73 -3.91
N HIS A 23 -7.67 -23.23 -4.53
CA HIS A 23 -8.34 -21.99 -4.13
C HIS A 23 -9.49 -22.34 -3.18
N ALA A 24 -9.69 -21.55 -2.13
CA ALA A 24 -10.92 -21.56 -1.37
C ALA A 24 -12.07 -21.13 -2.30
N LYS A 25 -12.80 -22.10 -2.86
CA LYS A 25 -14.00 -21.86 -3.67
C LYS A 25 -15.11 -21.31 -2.79
N ALA A 26 -15.24 -20.00 -2.72
CA ALA A 26 -16.46 -19.37 -2.20
C ALA A 26 -17.48 -19.22 -3.35
N ASN A 27 -18.01 -20.35 -3.83
CA ASN A 27 -19.02 -20.58 -4.88
C ASN A 27 -19.02 -19.77 -6.20
N ASP A 28 -18.34 -18.63 -6.33
CA ASP A 28 -18.42 -17.71 -7.47
C ASP A 28 -17.19 -16.81 -7.70
N GLY A 29 -16.15 -16.89 -6.84
CA GLY A 29 -14.92 -16.10 -6.96
C GLY A 29 -13.65 -16.92 -6.75
N LEU A 30 -12.54 -16.45 -7.32
CA LEU A 30 -11.18 -16.88 -7.05
C LEU A 30 -10.46 -15.78 -6.26
N THR A 31 -9.71 -16.21 -5.25
CA THR A 31 -8.83 -15.34 -4.47
C THR A 31 -7.41 -15.83 -4.59
N PHE A 32 -6.49 -14.86 -4.69
CA PHE A 32 -5.05 -15.07 -4.65
C PHE A 32 -4.52 -14.12 -3.60
N LEU A 33 -4.01 -14.65 -2.50
CA LEU A 33 -3.72 -13.86 -1.30
C LEU A 33 -2.24 -13.98 -0.94
N GLY A 34 -1.62 -12.88 -0.51
CA GLY A 34 -0.22 -12.90 -0.08
C GLY A 34 0.80 -12.87 -1.23
N ILE A 35 0.46 -12.26 -2.37
CA ILE A 35 1.38 -12.13 -3.51
C ILE A 35 2.38 -10.99 -3.21
N PRO A 36 3.69 -11.23 -3.14
CA PRO A 36 4.69 -10.16 -2.99
C PRO A 36 4.74 -9.29 -4.25
N TYR A 37 4.63 -7.96 -4.07
CA TYR A 37 4.77 -7.00 -5.18
C TYR A 37 6.11 -6.26 -5.16
N ALA A 38 6.83 -6.29 -4.04
CA ALA A 38 8.14 -5.69 -3.86
C ALA A 38 9.02 -6.61 -2.99
N ARG A 39 10.33 -6.34 -2.97
CA ARG A 39 11.25 -6.98 -2.02
C ARG A 39 10.86 -6.62 -0.58
N PRO A 40 11.00 -7.54 0.39
CA PRO A 40 10.79 -7.25 1.80
C PRO A 40 11.61 -6.02 2.24
N PRO A 41 11.01 -5.03 2.92
CA PRO A 41 11.68 -3.79 3.31
C PRO A 41 12.52 -3.98 4.58
N LEU A 42 13.35 -5.02 4.61
CA LEU A 42 14.17 -5.44 5.75
C LEU A 42 15.59 -4.86 5.66
N GLY A 43 16.25 -4.69 6.81
CA GLY A 43 17.65 -4.26 6.89
C GLY A 43 17.89 -2.94 6.16
N ASP A 44 18.77 -2.93 5.16
CA ASP A 44 19.06 -1.73 4.36
C ASP A 44 17.87 -1.21 3.55
N LEU A 45 16.87 -2.07 3.29
CA LEU A 45 15.62 -1.67 2.64
C LEU A 45 14.60 -1.06 3.61
N ARG A 46 14.86 -1.12 4.93
CA ARG A 46 14.08 -0.36 5.90
C ARG A 46 14.28 1.13 5.66
N PHE A 47 13.17 1.85 5.64
CA PHE A 47 13.10 3.27 5.29
C PHE A 47 13.60 3.59 3.87
N ALA A 48 13.81 2.60 3.00
CA ALA A 48 14.13 2.84 1.59
C ALA A 48 12.86 2.81 0.72
N PRO A 49 12.88 3.42 -0.47
CA PRO A 49 11.87 3.19 -1.50
C PRO A 49 11.65 1.69 -1.75
N PRO A 50 10.41 1.26 -2.03
CA PRO A 50 10.17 -0.12 -2.42
C PRO A 50 10.97 -0.49 -3.66
N VAL A 51 11.52 -1.71 -3.66
CA VAL A 51 12.22 -2.26 -4.82
C VAL A 51 11.31 -3.31 -5.45
N PRO A 52 10.88 -3.14 -6.72
CA PRO A 52 10.07 -4.13 -7.40
C PRO A 52 10.71 -5.52 -7.36
N LEU A 53 9.87 -6.55 -7.22
CA LEU A 53 10.34 -7.94 -7.21
C LEU A 53 10.59 -8.40 -8.65
N ASP A 54 11.72 -9.07 -8.93
CA ASP A 54 11.85 -9.86 -10.15
C ASP A 54 11.01 -11.14 -10.00
N GLN A 55 9.88 -11.16 -10.68
CA GLN A 55 8.88 -12.23 -10.57
C GLN A 55 9.18 -13.44 -11.44
N SER A 56 10.23 -13.40 -12.26
CA SER A 56 10.47 -14.42 -13.27
C SER A 56 10.90 -15.79 -12.71
N ARG A 57 11.05 -15.97 -11.38
CA ARG A 57 11.75 -17.13 -10.81
C ARG A 57 11.17 -17.76 -9.54
N VAL A 58 9.99 -17.37 -9.06
CA VAL A 58 9.47 -17.87 -7.77
C VAL A 58 8.05 -18.40 -7.90
N ASN A 59 7.83 -19.67 -7.51
CA ASN A 59 6.50 -20.21 -7.28
C ASN A 59 5.98 -19.66 -5.96
N ILE A 60 4.90 -18.89 -5.99
CA ILE A 60 4.29 -18.26 -4.82
C ILE A 60 3.01 -19.02 -4.45
N GLU A 61 2.92 -19.47 -3.21
CA GLU A 61 1.69 -20.08 -2.67
C GLU A 61 0.72 -18.98 -2.21
N ALA A 62 -0.15 -18.53 -3.12
CA ALA A 62 -1.04 -17.40 -2.88
C ALA A 62 -2.37 -17.80 -2.20
N LYS A 63 -2.31 -18.46 -1.03
CA LYS A 63 -3.49 -19.06 -0.37
C LYS A 63 -4.03 -18.31 0.85
N ALA A 64 -3.22 -17.47 1.49
CA ALA A 64 -3.59 -16.81 2.74
C ALA A 64 -3.16 -15.35 2.74
N ILE A 65 -3.89 -14.52 3.49
CA ILE A 65 -3.46 -13.15 3.76
C ILE A 65 -2.21 -13.23 4.65
N LEU A 66 -1.12 -12.63 4.18
CA LEU A 66 0.12 -12.52 4.94
C LEU A 66 0.04 -11.34 5.93
N PRO A 67 0.92 -11.29 6.94
CA PRO A 67 0.88 -10.25 7.96
C PRO A 67 0.84 -8.83 7.38
N SER A 68 0.09 -7.94 8.03
CA SER A 68 0.04 -6.53 7.65
C SER A 68 1.34 -5.82 8.04
N CYS A 69 1.57 -4.62 7.51
CA CYS A 69 2.76 -3.86 7.88
C CYS A 69 2.73 -3.48 9.36
N LEU A 70 3.92 -3.34 9.97
CA LEU A 70 4.07 -2.91 11.35
C LEU A 70 3.29 -1.62 11.61
N GLN A 71 2.46 -1.69 12.65
CA GLN A 71 1.55 -0.66 13.12
C GLN A 71 1.21 -0.95 14.59
N TYR A 72 0.33 -0.16 15.17
CA TYR A 72 -0.12 -0.38 16.55
C TYR A 72 -1.60 -0.02 16.68
N PHE A 73 -2.23 -0.56 17.71
CA PHE A 73 -3.62 -0.28 18.03
C PHE A 73 -3.77 0.29 19.45
N THR A 74 -4.54 1.37 19.59
CA THR A 74 -4.82 1.97 20.90
C THR A 74 -6.29 1.74 21.29
N ALA A 75 -6.50 0.91 22.31
CA ALA A 75 -7.84 0.66 22.87
C ALA A 75 -8.31 1.76 23.86
N SER A 76 -7.49 2.78 24.10
CA SER A 76 -7.77 3.87 25.05
C SER A 76 -7.56 5.24 24.38
N PRO A 77 -8.48 6.20 24.55
CA PRO A 77 -9.77 6.04 25.24
C PRO A 77 -10.71 5.10 24.47
N ALA A 78 -11.66 4.50 25.19
CA ALA A 78 -12.65 3.64 24.57
C ALA A 78 -13.53 4.43 23.59
N ASN A 79 -13.81 3.85 22.43
CA ASN A 79 -14.69 4.40 21.41
C ASN A 79 -15.32 3.26 20.59
N ALA A 80 -16.29 3.60 19.72
CA ALA A 80 -17.01 2.60 18.93
C ALA A 80 -16.06 1.72 18.10
N PHE A 81 -15.00 2.27 17.52
CA PHE A 81 -14.05 1.52 16.71
C PHE A 81 -13.19 0.54 17.50
N ASN A 82 -13.00 0.74 18.81
CA ASN A 82 -12.22 -0.18 19.64
C ASN A 82 -13.04 -1.04 20.60
N GLN A 83 -14.37 -0.88 20.66
CA GLN A 83 -15.27 -1.70 21.47
C GLN A 83 -16.37 -2.40 20.65
N ASP A 84 -17.01 -1.69 19.72
CA ASP A 84 -18.30 -2.10 19.14
C ASP A 84 -18.17 -2.59 17.69
N VAL A 85 -17.37 -1.90 16.88
CA VAL A 85 -17.23 -2.17 15.43
C VAL A 85 -15.83 -2.68 15.08
N LEU A 86 -15.46 -3.81 15.69
CA LEU A 86 -14.11 -4.39 15.53
C LEU A 86 -13.81 -4.85 14.09
N GLU A 87 -14.81 -5.02 13.24
CA GLU A 87 -14.66 -5.32 11.81
C GLU A 87 -13.91 -4.22 11.02
N TYR A 88 -13.74 -3.03 11.62
CA TYR A 88 -12.91 -1.94 11.11
C TYR A 88 -11.43 -2.05 11.48
N ASN A 89 -11.07 -3.01 12.33
CA ASN A 89 -9.71 -3.21 12.80
C ASN A 89 -9.06 -4.45 12.18
N LEU A 90 -7.73 -4.49 12.30
CA LEU A 90 -6.91 -5.57 11.77
C LEU A 90 -7.32 -6.92 12.37
N GLY A 91 -7.76 -7.84 11.51
CA GLY A 91 -8.22 -9.16 11.90
C GLY A 91 -9.53 -9.19 12.71
N GLY A 92 -10.28 -8.08 12.75
CA GLY A 92 -11.52 -8.00 13.54
C GLY A 92 -11.31 -7.90 15.04
N ARG A 93 -10.18 -7.33 15.49
CA ARG A 93 -9.72 -7.38 16.88
C ARG A 93 -9.69 -6.02 17.55
N ASN A 94 -9.75 -6.01 18.88
CA ASN A 94 -9.48 -4.83 19.72
C ASN A 94 -8.01 -4.78 20.19
N THR A 95 -7.11 -5.45 19.47
CA THR A 95 -5.67 -5.48 19.72
C THR A 95 -4.93 -5.30 18.41
N THR A 96 -3.64 -5.05 18.51
CA THR A 96 -2.76 -5.02 17.35
C THR A 96 -2.75 -6.40 16.69
N GLY A 97 -3.31 -6.50 15.48
CA GLY A 97 -3.50 -7.76 14.74
C GLY A 97 -2.19 -8.41 14.26
N HIS A 98 -2.26 -9.27 13.24
CA HIS A 98 -1.07 -9.97 12.75
C HIS A 98 -0.24 -9.05 11.84
N MET A 99 1.01 -8.79 12.23
CA MET A 99 1.89 -7.86 11.53
C MET A 99 3.32 -8.38 11.37
N ASN A 100 4.03 -7.86 10.36
CA ASN A 100 5.44 -8.08 10.13
C ASN A 100 6.04 -6.89 9.36
N GLU A 101 7.38 -6.75 9.38
CA GLU A 101 8.06 -5.80 8.51
C GLU A 101 8.11 -6.29 7.05
N ASP A 102 8.21 -7.61 6.85
CA ASP A 102 7.98 -8.26 5.57
C ASP A 102 6.48 -8.32 5.27
N CYS A 103 5.96 -7.21 4.75
CA CYS A 103 4.53 -7.01 4.57
C CYS A 103 4.11 -6.60 3.16
N LEU A 104 5.03 -6.32 2.24
CA LEU A 104 4.74 -5.74 0.91
C LEU A 104 4.14 -6.78 -0.05
N THR A 105 2.92 -7.18 0.28
CA THR A 105 2.13 -8.21 -0.38
C THR A 105 0.77 -7.66 -0.76
N LEU A 106 0.07 -8.33 -1.68
CA LEU A 106 -1.27 -7.97 -2.09
C LEU A 106 -2.16 -9.19 -2.27
N GLY A 107 -3.46 -8.94 -2.27
CA GLY A 107 -4.49 -9.90 -2.61
C GLY A 107 -5.23 -9.49 -3.88
N VAL A 108 -5.64 -10.47 -4.68
CA VAL A 108 -6.45 -10.31 -5.88
C VAL A 108 -7.73 -11.12 -5.71
N TRP A 109 -8.87 -10.45 -5.83
CA TRP A 109 -10.20 -11.08 -5.88
C TRP A 109 -10.78 -10.91 -7.28
N THR A 110 -11.12 -12.02 -7.93
CA THR A 110 -11.61 -12.05 -9.32
C THR A 110 -12.74 -13.07 -9.46
N PRO A 111 -13.76 -12.84 -10.30
CA PRO A 111 -14.83 -13.82 -10.52
C PRO A 111 -14.30 -15.13 -11.12
N THR A 112 -15.02 -16.23 -10.90
CA THR A 112 -14.69 -17.49 -11.57
C THR A 112 -14.87 -17.34 -13.09
N THR A 113 -13.82 -17.65 -13.83
CA THR A 113 -13.77 -17.52 -15.30
C THR A 113 -14.87 -18.29 -16.07
N SER A 114 -15.68 -19.16 -15.44
CA SER A 114 -16.76 -19.90 -16.11
C SER A 114 -17.85 -19.01 -16.71
N SER A 115 -18.10 -17.81 -16.17
CA SER A 115 -19.08 -16.87 -16.73
C SER A 115 -18.60 -16.16 -17.99
N HIS A 116 -17.27 -15.97 -18.15
CA HIS A 116 -16.66 -15.22 -19.26
C HIS A 116 -16.04 -16.11 -20.36
N ARG A 117 -15.98 -17.43 -20.14
CA ARG A 117 -15.40 -18.41 -21.07
C ARG A 117 -16.29 -18.78 -22.25
N SER A 118 -17.57 -18.40 -22.27
CA SER A 118 -18.52 -19.14 -23.11
C SER A 118 -18.55 -18.78 -24.60
N ARG A 119 -17.97 -17.67 -25.09
CA ARG A 119 -18.12 -17.30 -26.53
C ARG A 119 -16.97 -16.54 -27.22
N ALA A 120 -15.87 -16.22 -26.56
CA ALA A 120 -14.81 -15.43 -27.19
C ALA A 120 -13.57 -16.29 -27.53
N THR A 121 -13.05 -16.15 -28.75
CA THR A 121 -11.69 -16.56 -29.08
C THR A 121 -10.71 -15.85 -28.13
N GLU A 122 -9.51 -16.40 -27.94
CA GLU A 122 -8.50 -15.87 -27.01
C GLU A 122 -8.18 -14.38 -27.26
N SER A 123 -8.32 -13.91 -28.51
CA SER A 123 -8.15 -12.51 -28.93
C SER A 123 -9.32 -11.57 -28.57
N HIS A 124 -10.46 -12.10 -28.10
CA HIS A 124 -11.68 -11.36 -27.79
C HIS A 124 -12.20 -11.60 -26.37
N ARG A 125 -11.42 -12.25 -25.48
CA ARG A 125 -11.81 -12.34 -24.06
C ARG A 125 -11.89 -10.92 -23.50
N LYS A 126 -13.11 -10.51 -23.13
CA LYS A 126 -13.36 -9.25 -22.42
C LYS A 126 -12.55 -9.26 -21.13
N ARG A 127 -11.50 -8.43 -21.06
CA ARG A 127 -10.77 -8.18 -19.82
C ARG A 127 -11.64 -7.35 -18.87
N LEU A 128 -11.49 -7.58 -17.57
CA LEU A 128 -12.31 -6.94 -16.55
C LEU A 128 -11.65 -5.65 -16.06
N PRO A 129 -12.40 -4.55 -15.82
CA PRO A 129 -11.87 -3.39 -15.13
C PRO A 129 -11.31 -3.77 -13.76
N VAL A 130 -10.27 -3.06 -13.34
CA VAL A 130 -9.51 -3.37 -12.13
C VAL A 130 -9.65 -2.23 -11.13
N ILE A 131 -10.10 -2.55 -9.92
CA ILE A 131 -10.16 -1.62 -8.79
C ILE A 131 -8.97 -1.93 -7.89
N ILE A 132 -8.10 -0.96 -7.65
CA ILE A 132 -7.01 -1.06 -6.67
C ILE A 132 -7.46 -0.29 -5.43
N PHE A 133 -7.85 -1.03 -4.38
CA PHE A 133 -8.39 -0.44 -3.15
C PHE A 133 -7.26 -0.06 -2.19
N ILE A 134 -7.15 1.23 -1.88
CA ILE A 134 -6.20 1.81 -0.94
C ILE A 134 -6.93 2.15 0.35
N TYR A 135 -6.67 1.35 1.38
CA TYR A 135 -7.33 1.51 2.68
C TYR A 135 -6.92 2.79 3.43
N GLY A 136 -7.82 3.25 4.30
CA GLY A 136 -7.54 4.29 5.28
C GLY A 136 -6.86 3.76 6.55
N GLY A 137 -6.84 4.59 7.60
CA GLY A 137 -6.18 4.27 8.87
C GLY A 137 -5.28 5.40 9.40
N GLY A 138 -5.50 6.64 8.95
CA GLY A 138 -4.77 7.82 9.42
C GLY A 138 -3.26 7.71 9.20
N PHE A 139 -2.85 7.03 8.12
CA PHE A 139 -1.46 6.68 7.81
C PHE A 139 -0.74 5.86 8.88
N SER A 140 -1.45 5.33 9.88
CA SER A 140 -0.87 4.65 11.04
C SER A 140 -1.25 3.17 11.09
N THR A 141 -2.45 2.82 10.62
CA THR A 141 -3.00 1.46 10.65
C THR A 141 -3.63 1.08 9.31
N GLY A 142 -4.13 -0.16 9.21
CA GLY A 142 -4.82 -0.70 8.04
C GLY A 142 -4.20 -2.01 7.55
N GLY A 143 -4.83 -2.67 6.58
CA GLY A 143 -4.29 -3.91 6.02
C GLY A 143 -5.34 -4.74 5.31
N GLN A 144 -4.88 -5.68 4.50
CA GLN A 144 -5.74 -6.65 3.79
C GLN A 144 -6.63 -7.47 4.74
N ASP A 145 -6.20 -7.69 5.98
CA ASP A 145 -6.93 -8.51 6.95
C ASP A 145 -8.01 -7.74 7.74
N VAL A 146 -8.32 -6.50 7.37
CA VAL A 146 -9.45 -5.76 7.95
C VAL A 146 -10.79 -6.29 7.37
N PRO A 147 -11.69 -6.87 8.18
CA PRO A 147 -12.85 -7.60 7.65
C PRO A 147 -13.77 -6.81 6.71
N TYR A 148 -14.12 -5.55 7.03
CA TYR A 148 -15.05 -4.78 6.18
C TYR A 148 -14.48 -4.45 4.79
N GLN A 149 -13.15 -4.49 4.65
CA GLN A 149 -12.42 -4.15 3.42
C GLN A 149 -12.33 -5.33 2.44
N LYS A 150 -12.67 -6.55 2.87
CA LYS A 150 -12.54 -7.76 2.03
C LYS A 150 -13.59 -7.75 0.92
N PRO A 151 -13.21 -7.66 -0.36
CA PRO A 151 -14.13 -7.38 -1.47
C PRO A 151 -14.90 -8.61 -1.96
N THR A 152 -14.95 -9.70 -1.19
CA THR A 152 -15.60 -10.96 -1.57
C THR A 152 -17.05 -10.75 -2.03
N GLN A 153 -17.81 -9.94 -1.28
CA GLN A 153 -19.20 -9.64 -1.64
C GLN A 153 -19.33 -8.77 -2.89
N TRP A 154 -18.33 -7.93 -3.20
CA TRP A 154 -18.33 -7.09 -4.40
C TRP A 154 -18.19 -7.98 -5.64
N ILE A 155 -17.22 -8.90 -5.60
CA ILE A 155 -17.00 -9.89 -6.66
C ILE A 155 -18.21 -10.79 -6.85
N GLN A 156 -18.79 -11.32 -5.77
CA GLN A 156 -19.94 -12.23 -5.85
C GLN A 156 -21.19 -11.55 -6.41
N ARG A 157 -21.39 -10.25 -6.11
CA ARG A 157 -22.59 -9.51 -6.53
C ARG A 157 -22.63 -9.25 -8.04
N THR A 158 -21.55 -8.72 -8.62
CA THR A 158 -21.57 -8.25 -10.02
C THR A 158 -20.78 -9.14 -10.98
N ARG A 159 -19.72 -9.81 -10.50
CA ARG A 159 -18.84 -10.69 -11.29
C ARG A 159 -18.28 -10.05 -12.57
N ASP A 160 -18.07 -8.74 -12.56
CA ASP A 160 -17.71 -7.90 -13.73
C ASP A 160 -16.46 -7.04 -13.54
N HIS A 161 -15.78 -7.15 -12.40
CA HIS A 161 -14.56 -6.41 -12.08
C HIS A 161 -13.61 -7.28 -11.24
N ILE A 162 -12.37 -6.82 -11.10
CA ILE A 162 -11.35 -7.37 -10.22
C ILE A 162 -11.05 -6.36 -9.13
N VAL A 163 -10.77 -6.81 -7.91
CA VAL A 163 -10.29 -5.96 -6.81
C VAL A 163 -8.92 -6.42 -6.35
N LEU A 164 -7.97 -5.48 -6.27
CA LEU A 164 -6.67 -5.64 -5.63
C LEU A 164 -6.69 -4.91 -4.29
N VAL A 165 -6.18 -5.55 -3.25
CA VAL A 165 -5.94 -4.91 -1.95
C VAL A 165 -4.49 -5.16 -1.55
N PRO A 166 -3.62 -4.13 -1.55
CA PRO A 166 -2.24 -4.26 -1.13
C PRO A 166 -2.08 -3.99 0.37
N ASN A 167 -1.09 -4.60 1.01
CA ASN A 167 -0.47 -4.04 2.21
C ASN A 167 0.63 -3.05 1.79
N PHE A 168 0.68 -1.88 2.41
CA PHE A 168 1.72 -0.88 2.20
C PHE A 168 2.17 -0.29 3.55
N ARG A 169 3.40 0.23 3.60
CA ARG A 169 3.97 0.73 4.87
C ARG A 169 3.21 1.97 5.34
N SER A 170 2.99 2.00 6.64
CA SER A 170 2.35 3.08 7.40
C SER A 170 3.23 3.44 8.59
N ASN A 171 2.81 4.41 9.40
CA ASN A 171 3.50 4.87 10.60
C ASN A 171 4.95 5.30 10.28
N ILE A 172 5.86 5.26 11.25
CA ILE A 172 7.28 5.55 11.05
C ILE A 172 7.92 4.75 9.91
N PHE A 173 7.41 3.56 9.56
CA PHE A 173 7.96 2.74 8.46
C PHE A 173 7.56 3.23 7.07
N GLY A 174 6.39 3.87 6.94
CA GLY A 174 5.88 4.41 5.67
C GLY A 174 6.12 5.91 5.50
N TYR A 175 6.08 6.65 6.60
CA TYR A 175 6.17 8.11 6.62
C TYR A 175 7.12 8.58 7.72
N PRO A 176 8.40 8.17 7.68
CA PRO A 176 9.34 8.47 8.75
C PRO A 176 9.64 9.97 8.87
N SER A 177 9.69 10.71 7.76
CA SER A 177 10.35 12.02 7.71
C SER A 177 11.79 11.93 8.28
N ALA A 178 12.52 10.88 7.89
CA ALA A 178 13.85 10.65 8.45
C ALA A 178 14.88 11.57 7.79
N PRO A 179 15.79 12.17 8.57
CA PRO A 179 16.92 12.89 8.01
C PRO A 179 17.83 11.90 7.25
N GLY A 180 18.46 12.36 6.17
CA GLY A 180 19.37 11.54 5.36
C GLY A 180 18.68 10.61 4.34
N LEU A 181 17.35 10.59 4.27
CA LEU A 181 16.64 9.94 3.16
C LEU A 181 16.63 10.81 1.91
N ALA A 182 16.94 10.20 0.76
CA ALA A 182 16.85 10.84 -0.55
C ALA A 182 15.39 10.97 -1.06
N GLN A 183 14.51 10.09 -0.59
CA GLN A 183 13.09 10.06 -0.92
C GLN A 183 12.28 9.81 0.35
N GLN A 184 11.26 10.63 0.56
CA GLN A 184 10.28 10.50 1.64
C GLN A 184 9.01 9.82 1.12
N ASN A 185 7.93 9.81 1.93
CA ASN A 185 6.60 9.37 1.51
C ASN A 185 6.60 7.92 0.96
N LEU A 186 7.29 7.03 1.68
CA LEU A 186 7.55 5.65 1.27
C LEU A 186 6.27 4.81 1.12
N GLY A 187 5.23 5.11 1.91
CA GLY A 187 3.90 4.52 1.77
C GLY A 187 3.24 4.90 0.43
N THR A 188 3.38 6.15 -0.02
CA THR A 188 2.93 6.59 -1.35
C THR A 188 3.71 5.89 -2.46
N LEU A 189 5.03 5.73 -2.29
CA LEU A 189 5.85 4.95 -3.23
C LEU A 189 5.45 3.47 -3.26
N ASN A 190 5.01 2.90 -2.13
CA ASN A 190 4.44 1.55 -2.12
C ASN A 190 3.18 1.45 -2.99
N ILE A 191 2.28 2.43 -2.90
CA ILE A 191 1.09 2.50 -3.77
C ILE A 191 1.49 2.56 -5.24
N ARG A 192 2.48 3.38 -5.60
CA ARG A 192 3.02 3.43 -6.97
C ARG A 192 3.52 2.07 -7.45
N THR A 193 4.30 1.36 -6.63
CA THR A 193 4.79 0.02 -7.00
C THR A 193 3.65 -1.00 -7.16
N VAL A 194 2.56 -0.88 -6.39
CA VAL A 194 1.35 -1.72 -6.59
C VAL A 194 0.69 -1.44 -7.94
N VAL A 195 0.59 -0.16 -8.34
CA VAL A 195 0.03 0.22 -9.64
C VAL A 195 0.89 -0.31 -10.79
N GLU A 196 2.21 -0.20 -10.70
CA GLU A 196 3.15 -0.76 -11.67
C GLU A 196 3.08 -2.30 -11.72
N TRP A 197 2.95 -2.95 -10.56
CA TRP A 197 2.74 -4.38 -10.47
C TRP A 197 1.44 -4.80 -11.18
N ALA A 198 0.35 -4.08 -10.95
CA ALA A 198 -0.94 -4.35 -11.58
C ALA A 198 -0.85 -4.18 -13.10
N LYS A 199 -0.22 -3.10 -13.57
CA LYS A 199 0.02 -2.84 -15.00
C LYS A 199 0.74 -4.01 -15.68
N ALA A 200 1.74 -4.58 -15.02
CA ALA A 200 2.54 -5.68 -15.57
C ALA A 200 1.83 -7.05 -15.49
N ASN A 201 0.97 -7.28 -14.48
CA ASN A 201 0.55 -8.63 -14.12
C ASN A 201 -0.97 -8.90 -14.21
N ILE A 202 -1.82 -7.87 -14.16
CA ILE A 202 -3.24 -8.10 -13.89
C ILE A 202 -3.97 -8.83 -15.04
N ALA A 203 -3.41 -8.77 -16.24
CA ALA A 203 -3.87 -9.56 -17.39
C ALA A 203 -3.88 -11.07 -17.13
N ALA A 204 -2.95 -11.59 -16.30
CA ALA A 204 -2.92 -13.01 -15.91
C ALA A 204 -4.13 -13.41 -15.04
N PHE A 205 -4.77 -12.44 -14.39
CA PHE A 205 -5.97 -12.61 -13.57
C PHE A 205 -7.26 -12.29 -14.35
N SER A 206 -7.17 -12.10 -15.67
CA SER A 206 -8.23 -11.63 -16.57
C SER A 206 -8.61 -10.14 -16.43
N GLY A 207 -7.77 -9.35 -15.76
CA GLY A 207 -7.96 -7.91 -15.65
C GLY A 207 -7.46 -7.15 -16.86
N ASP A 208 -7.95 -5.91 -17.03
CA ASP A 208 -7.51 -4.99 -18.07
C ASP A 208 -6.44 -4.03 -17.53
N PRO A 209 -5.17 -4.18 -17.92
CA PRO A 209 -4.10 -3.28 -17.50
C PRO A 209 -4.25 -1.85 -18.08
N GLU A 210 -5.14 -1.64 -19.05
CA GLU A 210 -5.47 -0.31 -19.59
C GLU A 210 -6.72 0.31 -18.94
N HIS A 211 -7.40 -0.41 -18.03
CA HIS A 211 -8.59 0.08 -17.35
C HIS A 211 -8.53 -0.26 -15.86
N MET A 212 -7.65 0.47 -15.17
CA MET A 212 -7.42 0.35 -13.73
C MET A 212 -7.81 1.64 -13.04
N ILE A 213 -8.50 1.57 -11.90
CA ILE A 213 -8.85 2.73 -11.07
C ILE A 213 -8.31 2.54 -9.66
N LEU A 214 -7.95 3.65 -9.00
CA LEU A 214 -7.69 3.68 -7.57
C LEU A 214 -8.98 4.01 -6.83
N LEU A 215 -9.31 3.23 -5.80
CA LEU A 215 -10.40 3.54 -4.86
C LEU A 215 -9.77 3.75 -3.48
N GLY A 216 -9.89 4.95 -2.94
CA GLY A 216 -9.24 5.34 -1.69
C GLY A 216 -10.26 5.69 -0.63
N GLN A 217 -10.02 5.28 0.62
CA GLN A 217 -10.88 5.63 1.75
C GLN A 217 -10.09 6.39 2.82
N SER A 218 -10.62 7.51 3.33
CA SER A 218 -9.98 8.33 4.37
C SER A 218 -8.52 8.68 4.00
N SER A 219 -7.51 8.33 4.81
CA SER A 219 -6.10 8.56 4.45
C SER A 219 -5.68 7.87 3.15
N GLY A 220 -6.35 6.79 2.75
CA GLY A 220 -6.17 6.18 1.44
C GLY A 220 -6.71 7.06 0.31
N SER A 221 -7.83 7.77 0.55
CA SER A 221 -8.37 8.78 -0.37
C SER A 221 -7.40 9.96 -0.54
N MET A 222 -6.88 10.49 0.57
CA MET A 222 -5.82 11.51 0.53
C MET A 222 -4.59 11.03 -0.26
N SER A 223 -4.17 9.78 -0.04
CA SER A 223 -3.01 9.20 -0.72
C SER A 223 -3.19 9.14 -2.24
N ILE A 224 -4.39 8.78 -2.72
CA ILE A 224 -4.64 8.68 -4.16
C ILE A 224 -4.90 10.05 -4.79
N ASP A 225 -5.42 11.04 -4.05
CA ASP A 225 -5.51 12.41 -4.54
C ASP A 225 -4.11 12.99 -4.74
N TRP A 226 -3.24 12.90 -3.72
CA TRP A 226 -1.83 13.31 -3.83
C TRP A 226 -1.07 12.54 -4.91
N TYR A 227 -1.40 11.26 -5.12
CA TYR A 227 -0.88 10.48 -6.24
C TYR A 227 -1.18 11.15 -7.60
N THR A 228 -2.36 11.77 -7.78
CA THR A 228 -2.69 12.52 -9.01
C THR A 228 -1.86 13.79 -9.22
N PHE A 229 -1.33 14.38 -8.15
CA PHE A 229 -0.43 15.54 -8.23
C PHE A 229 1.05 15.14 -8.39
N GLY A 230 1.45 14.07 -7.72
CA GLY A 230 2.83 13.56 -7.72
C GLY A 230 3.21 12.86 -9.02
N PHE A 231 2.25 12.14 -9.62
CA PHE A 231 2.42 11.42 -10.88
C PHE A 231 1.54 11.98 -11.99
N TYR A 232 1.35 13.31 -12.00
CA TYR A 232 0.41 13.99 -12.89
C TYR A 232 0.68 13.77 -14.40
N ASP A 233 1.92 13.48 -14.78
CA ASP A 233 2.38 13.21 -16.13
C ASP A 233 2.55 11.71 -16.46
N ASP A 234 2.41 10.83 -15.46
CA ASP A 234 2.53 9.37 -15.59
C ASP A 234 1.60 8.64 -14.61
N LEU A 235 0.28 8.87 -14.71
CA LEU A 235 -0.70 8.37 -13.73
C LEU A 235 -0.83 6.82 -13.72
N ILE A 236 -0.60 6.15 -14.86
CA ILE A 236 -0.86 4.72 -15.14
C ILE A 236 -2.34 4.29 -15.03
N VAL A 237 -3.07 4.74 -14.01
CA VAL A 237 -4.49 4.46 -13.81
C VAL A 237 -5.36 5.42 -14.63
N THR A 238 -6.59 5.01 -14.92
CA THR A 238 -7.56 5.78 -15.71
C THR A 238 -8.62 6.47 -14.86
N GLY A 239 -8.55 6.36 -13.53
CA GLY A 239 -9.55 6.94 -12.63
C GLY A 239 -9.17 6.84 -11.17
N VAL A 240 -9.73 7.75 -10.37
CA VAL A 240 -9.68 7.74 -8.90
C VAL A 240 -11.09 7.88 -8.33
N ILE A 241 -11.38 7.19 -7.23
CA ILE A 241 -12.61 7.33 -6.45
C ILE A 241 -12.19 7.64 -5.01
N GLU A 242 -12.64 8.79 -4.51
CA GLU A 242 -12.14 9.41 -3.28
C GLU A 242 -13.22 9.44 -2.18
N ASP A 243 -13.20 8.44 -1.29
CA ASP A 243 -14.18 8.31 -0.22
C ASP A 243 -13.70 9.01 1.06
N SER A 244 -14.42 10.07 1.44
CA SER A 244 -14.36 10.73 2.77
C SER A 244 -13.03 11.41 3.13
N ALA A 245 -12.20 11.79 2.15
CA ALA A 245 -11.12 12.77 2.30
C ALA A 245 -10.54 13.17 0.93
N THR A 246 -9.84 14.30 0.87
CA THR A 246 -9.03 14.72 -0.29
C THR A 246 -7.66 15.18 0.17
N GLY A 247 -6.74 15.38 -0.77
CA GLY A 247 -5.42 15.94 -0.53
C GLY A 247 -5.42 17.38 0.02
N PHE A 248 -6.58 18.04 0.05
CA PHE A 248 -6.79 19.35 0.67
C PHE A 248 -7.15 19.26 2.16
N THR A 249 -7.25 18.06 2.73
CA THR A 249 -7.57 17.89 4.15
C THR A 249 -6.39 18.34 5.01
N GLU A 250 -6.62 19.39 5.81
CA GLU A 250 -5.59 19.96 6.69
C GLU A 250 -5.19 19.01 7.83
N GLY A 251 -3.98 19.20 8.34
CA GLY A 251 -3.49 18.48 9.52
C GLY A 251 -2.90 17.10 9.24
N PHE A 252 -2.92 16.61 7.99
CA PHE A 252 -2.37 15.30 7.59
C PHE A 252 -1.07 15.40 6.77
N THR A 253 -0.31 16.48 6.94
CA THR A 253 0.97 16.70 6.27
C THR A 253 1.99 17.36 7.20
N ARG A 254 3.25 16.96 7.11
CA ARG A 254 4.38 17.58 7.81
C ARG A 254 5.11 18.56 6.90
N ALA A 255 5.67 19.60 7.50
CA ALA A 255 6.52 20.56 6.79
C ALA A 255 7.82 19.90 6.32
N GLU A 256 8.35 20.38 5.19
CA GLU A 256 9.65 19.95 4.69
C GLU A 256 10.74 20.12 5.77
N GLY A 257 11.61 19.12 5.90
CA GLY A 257 12.70 19.13 6.87
C GLY A 257 12.28 18.87 8.33
N ASP A 258 10.99 18.70 8.62
CA ASP A 258 10.54 18.38 9.97
C ASP A 258 10.81 16.89 10.30
N THR A 259 11.93 16.67 10.99
CA THR A 259 12.48 15.35 11.32
C THR A 259 12.29 14.98 12.79
N TYR A 260 11.62 15.84 13.58
CA TYR A 260 11.59 15.74 15.05
C TYR A 260 11.09 14.37 15.55
N ASN A 261 9.96 13.88 15.03
CA ASN A 261 9.37 12.60 15.47
C ASN A 261 10.32 11.43 15.21
N PHE A 262 10.98 11.39 14.05
CA PHE A 262 11.93 10.34 13.72
C PHE A 262 13.15 10.39 14.63
N THR A 263 13.75 11.57 14.78
CA THR A 263 14.95 11.77 15.60
C THR A 263 14.68 11.43 17.07
N TYR A 264 13.53 11.85 17.60
CA TYR A 264 13.15 11.52 18.98
C TYR A 264 13.01 10.01 19.19
N VAL A 265 12.34 9.31 18.27
CA VAL A 265 12.25 7.84 18.33
C VAL A 265 13.64 7.23 18.24
N ALA A 266 14.47 7.69 17.31
CA ALA A 266 15.81 7.18 17.11
C ALA A 266 16.69 7.30 18.36
N GLU A 267 16.72 8.48 18.99
CA GLU A 267 17.44 8.70 20.24
C GLU A 267 16.95 7.77 21.36
N SER A 268 15.63 7.54 21.42
CA SER A 268 15.00 6.72 22.45
C SER A 268 15.22 5.22 22.30
N VAL A 269 15.53 4.74 21.09
CA VAL A 269 15.77 3.32 20.79
C VAL A 269 17.26 2.99 20.63
N GLY A 270 18.14 3.85 21.13
CA GLY A 270 19.58 3.61 21.18
C GLY A 270 20.38 4.19 20.01
N CYS A 271 19.78 5.05 19.20
CA CYS A 271 20.43 5.79 18.13
C CYS A 271 20.66 7.26 18.49
N ALA A 272 21.07 7.54 19.73
CA ALA A 272 21.46 8.88 20.16
C ALA A 272 22.91 9.22 19.77
N GLY A 273 23.25 10.52 19.81
CA GLY A 273 24.64 10.98 19.67
C GLY A 273 25.13 11.19 18.23
N TYR A 274 24.24 11.18 17.23
CA TYR A 274 24.60 11.44 15.84
C TYR A 274 24.62 12.95 15.48
N GLY A 275 23.97 13.81 16.26
CA GLY A 275 23.97 15.26 16.00
C GLY A 275 23.52 15.59 14.57
N GLU A 276 24.40 16.21 13.78
CA GLU A 276 24.14 16.55 12.37
C GLU A 276 24.38 15.38 11.38
N ASP A 277 24.95 14.25 11.83
CA ASP A 277 25.19 13.06 11.01
C ASP A 277 23.89 12.28 10.73
N SER A 278 23.13 12.80 9.79
CA SER A 278 21.86 12.22 9.33
C SER A 278 22.04 10.84 8.72
N THR A 279 23.17 10.57 8.04
CA THR A 279 23.46 9.27 7.43
C THR A 279 23.74 8.22 8.50
N GLY A 280 24.54 8.57 9.51
CA GLY A 280 24.80 7.70 10.66
C GLY A 280 23.54 7.40 11.47
N LEU A 281 22.70 8.40 11.73
CA LEU A 281 21.43 8.23 12.44
C LEU A 281 20.51 7.22 11.72
N LEU A 282 20.34 7.39 10.41
CA LEU A 282 19.54 6.48 9.58
C LEU A 282 20.14 5.07 9.55
N ALA A 283 21.47 4.96 9.41
CA ALA A 283 22.17 3.68 9.41
C ALA A 283 22.03 2.95 10.76
N CYS A 284 21.99 3.67 11.88
CA CYS A 284 21.70 3.11 13.18
C CYS A 284 20.27 2.58 13.26
N MET A 285 19.28 3.39 12.85
CA MET A 285 17.87 3.02 12.88
C MET A 285 17.53 1.78 12.05
N ARG A 286 18.27 1.53 10.96
CA ARG A 286 18.15 0.30 10.16
C ARG A 286 18.61 -0.97 10.89
N LYS A 287 19.42 -0.85 11.94
CA LYS A 287 19.96 -1.97 12.73
C LYS A 287 19.13 -2.29 13.97
N VAL A 288 18.31 -1.36 14.45
CA VAL A 288 17.41 -1.59 15.59
C VAL A 288 16.39 -2.67 15.22
N ASP A 289 15.90 -3.47 16.16
CA ASP A 289 14.82 -4.40 15.85
C ASP A 289 13.53 -3.62 15.49
N ALA A 290 12.80 -4.05 14.46
CA ALA A 290 11.64 -3.30 13.98
C ALA A 290 10.51 -3.26 15.03
N LEU A 291 10.35 -4.33 15.82
CA LEU A 291 9.36 -4.35 16.91
C LEU A 291 9.77 -3.42 18.04
N VAL A 292 11.07 -3.28 18.34
CA VAL A 292 11.54 -2.29 19.33
C VAL A 292 11.15 -0.86 18.92
N ILE A 293 11.28 -0.52 17.64
CA ILE A 293 10.82 0.78 17.11
C ILE A 293 9.30 0.90 17.24
N ASN A 294 8.56 -0.10 16.78
CA ASN A 294 7.10 -0.09 16.77
C ASN A 294 6.50 0.00 18.18
N ASP A 295 6.99 -0.83 19.10
CA ASP A 295 6.55 -0.91 20.49
C ASP A 295 6.85 0.39 21.25
N PHE A 296 7.98 1.05 20.93
CA PHE A 296 8.28 2.37 21.48
C PHE A 296 7.25 3.41 21.03
N VAL A 297 6.97 3.48 19.73
CA VAL A 297 5.97 4.40 19.16
C VAL A 297 4.59 4.14 19.79
N GLU A 298 4.18 2.87 19.87
CA GLU A 298 2.92 2.46 20.50
C GLU A 298 2.85 2.91 21.96
N LYS A 299 3.91 2.66 22.75
CA LYS A 299 3.96 3.00 24.16
C LYS A 299 3.79 4.51 24.38
N VAL A 300 4.48 5.33 23.59
CA VAL A 300 4.39 6.80 23.70
C VAL A 300 3.00 7.29 23.34
N GLN A 301 2.43 6.81 22.24
CA GLN A 301 1.09 7.18 21.78
C GLN A 301 0.01 6.79 22.81
N ARG A 302 0.12 5.59 23.39
CA ARG A 302 -0.79 5.11 24.44
C ARG A 302 -0.71 5.95 25.71
N ALA A 303 0.47 6.44 26.07
CA ALA A 303 0.65 7.31 27.24
C ALA A 303 0.01 8.69 27.04
N GLY A 304 -0.18 9.14 25.79
CA GLY A 304 -0.83 10.41 25.46
C GLY A 304 -0.04 11.66 25.87
N GLN A 305 1.21 11.51 26.32
CA GLN A 305 2.06 12.61 26.77
C GLN A 305 2.76 13.34 25.61
N LEU A 306 3.10 12.58 24.56
CA LEU A 306 3.68 13.06 23.32
C LEU A 306 2.93 12.36 22.18
N VAL A 307 2.50 13.13 21.18
CA VAL A 307 1.80 12.59 20.02
C VAL A 307 2.76 12.58 18.85
N PHE A 308 3.12 11.39 18.38
CA PHE A 308 3.82 11.28 17.12
C PHE A 308 2.83 11.39 15.96
N TYR A 309 3.29 12.00 14.89
CA TYR A 309 2.52 12.17 13.68
C TYR A 309 3.39 11.78 12.49
N PHE A 310 3.28 10.50 12.11
CA PHE A 310 3.97 9.92 10.97
C PHE A 310 3.01 9.86 9.79
N VAL A 311 2.95 10.97 9.07
CA VAL A 311 2.11 11.21 7.89
C VAL A 311 2.98 11.76 6.76
N PRO A 312 2.47 11.88 5.53
CA PRO A 312 3.23 12.45 4.43
C PRO A 312 3.90 13.80 4.77
N VAL A 313 5.09 14.00 4.26
CA VAL A 313 5.89 15.21 4.43
C VAL A 313 6.02 15.92 3.09
N VAL A 314 5.92 17.25 3.08
CA VAL A 314 6.18 18.05 1.88
C VAL A 314 7.60 17.75 1.40
N ASP A 315 7.70 17.27 0.16
CA ASP A 315 8.95 16.96 -0.53
C ASP A 315 9.01 17.57 -1.94
N GLU A 316 7.98 18.33 -2.32
CA GLU A 316 7.76 18.95 -3.63
C GLU A 316 7.86 17.95 -4.80
N LYS A 317 7.61 16.67 -4.54
CA LYS A 317 7.64 15.57 -5.52
C LYS A 317 6.37 14.73 -5.48
N LEU A 318 6.02 14.23 -4.30
CA LEU A 318 4.82 13.44 -4.04
C LEU A 318 3.83 14.21 -3.18
N GLN A 319 4.35 15.08 -2.31
CA GLN A 319 3.55 15.96 -1.47
C GLN A 319 4.03 17.41 -1.59
N PHE A 320 3.09 18.33 -1.72
CA PHE A 320 3.36 19.71 -2.10
C PHE A 320 2.80 20.68 -1.08
N ALA A 321 3.54 21.76 -0.79
CA ALA A 321 3.09 22.80 0.14
C ALA A 321 1.85 23.55 -0.38
N ASN A 322 1.70 23.68 -1.71
CA ASN A 322 0.62 24.46 -2.32
C ASN A 322 -0.08 23.67 -3.45
N ILE A 323 -0.92 22.73 -3.03
CA ILE A 323 -1.76 21.92 -3.94
C ILE A 323 -2.74 22.79 -4.76
N PRO A 324 -3.43 23.80 -4.20
CA PRO A 324 -4.29 24.69 -5.00
C PRO A 324 -3.58 25.33 -6.19
N GLU A 325 -2.37 25.87 -5.98
CA GLU A 325 -1.58 26.48 -7.05
C GLU A 325 -1.17 25.46 -8.12
N ARG A 326 -0.81 24.24 -7.73
CA ARG A 326 -0.52 23.17 -8.70
C ARG A 326 -1.72 22.82 -9.56
N ALA A 327 -2.91 22.74 -8.96
CA ALA A 327 -4.15 22.50 -9.70
C ALA A 327 -4.42 23.62 -10.71
N LEU A 328 -4.26 24.89 -10.30
CA LEU A 328 -4.41 26.06 -11.19
C LEU A 328 -3.40 26.07 -12.34
N GLN A 329 -2.18 25.55 -12.11
CA GLN A 329 -1.16 25.38 -13.14
C GLN A 329 -1.40 24.16 -14.06
N GLY A 330 -2.47 23.38 -13.84
CA GLY A 330 -2.74 22.16 -14.59
C GLY A 330 -1.76 21.02 -14.28
N LYS A 331 -1.07 21.07 -13.12
CA LYS A 331 -0.15 20.03 -12.63
C LYS A 331 -0.87 19.01 -11.73
N GLN A 332 -2.04 18.59 -12.20
CA GLN A 332 -2.82 17.48 -11.67
C GLN A 332 -3.15 16.56 -12.84
N ALA A 333 -3.12 15.25 -12.62
CA ALA A 333 -3.37 14.29 -13.67
C ALA A 333 -4.73 14.53 -14.34
N LYS A 334 -4.76 14.44 -15.67
CA LYS A 334 -6.00 14.52 -16.44
C LYS A 334 -6.61 13.13 -16.53
N ILE A 335 -7.67 12.92 -15.76
CA ILE A 335 -8.44 11.68 -15.76
C ILE A 335 -9.49 11.80 -16.87
N ALA A 336 -9.46 10.88 -17.84
CA ALA A 336 -10.23 10.92 -19.08
C ALA A 336 -11.40 9.93 -19.08
#